data_AF-A0A380TFN8-F1
#
_entry.id   AF-A0A380TFN8-F1
#
_cell.length_a   1.000
_cell.length_b   1.000
_cell.length_c   1.000
_cell.angle_alpha   90.00
_cell.angle_beta   90.00
_cell.angle_gamma   90.00
#
_symmetry.space_group_name_H-M   'P 1'
#
loop_
_entity.id
_entity.type
_entity.pdbx_description
1 polymer ?
#
loop_
_entity_poly.entity_id
_entity_poly.type
_entity_poly.pdbx_seq_one_letter_code
_entity_poly.pdbx_strand_id
1 'polypeptide(L)'
;MPYIDLDRRFQPFKEDHDPEELPTSQFRYWGGLIGGVAWAELLQNPFVVVLGEAGSGKTSEFEAQVERIRQDQRFAFFIRAEDLVDDRFSDAVNPDDHEILETWRYGNAEAVFFVDAVDEAKIAHQASVFDKVLTKLRGDLADAKSRARFVISCRVSDWNPHADLQTFKAFIGRCRPAEDGKAQEPCLVTLLPLDAKRARNFAAALGVANTDEFMAAVHQAGLGAYSSRPRDVEWLVAFWKEKHRFGSLTEMLEANIAARLREENEQRTARDPLSPDRARTGTEALERFLINLGHSRMS
;
A
#
# COMPACT_ATOMS: atom_id res chain seq x y z
N MET A 1 2.42 -17.24 3.78
CA MET A 1 3.76 -17.14 4.41
C MET A 1 3.63 -16.22 5.61
N PRO A 2 4.27 -16.47 6.75
CA PRO A 2 4.24 -15.53 7.87
C PRO A 2 4.79 -14.15 7.43
N TYR A 3 4.25 -13.08 8.02
CA TYR A 3 4.77 -11.74 7.80
C TYR A 3 6.24 -11.64 8.22
N ILE A 4 7.04 -10.92 7.44
CA ILE A 4 8.46 -10.67 7.70
C ILE A 4 8.63 -9.19 8.00
N ASP A 5 9.00 -8.86 9.24
CA ASP A 5 9.28 -7.47 9.65
C ASP A 5 10.59 -6.99 9.01
N LEU A 6 10.45 -6.16 7.98
CA LEU A 6 11.56 -5.55 7.25
C LEU A 6 11.92 -4.16 7.78
N ASP A 7 11.41 -3.77 8.94
CA ASP A 7 11.64 -2.47 9.54
C ASP A 7 11.34 -1.36 8.52
N ARG A 8 10.14 -1.41 7.92
CA ARG A 8 9.75 -0.51 6.82
C ARG A 8 9.79 0.95 7.26
N ARG A 9 10.03 1.82 6.27
CA ARG A 9 10.25 3.25 6.48
C ARG A 9 9.36 4.08 5.59
N PHE A 10 9.01 5.24 6.10
CA PHE A 10 8.13 6.20 5.44
C PHE A 10 8.85 7.52 5.25
N GLN A 11 8.52 8.23 4.19
CA GLN A 11 8.94 9.62 4.04
C GLN A 11 7.71 10.50 3.83
N PRO A 12 7.77 11.77 4.25
CA PRO A 12 6.81 12.77 3.81
C PRO A 12 6.54 12.68 2.32
N PHE A 13 5.27 12.62 1.92
CA PHE A 13 4.94 12.79 0.51
C PHE A 13 5.29 14.22 0.09
N LYS A 14 6.06 14.34 -0.98
CA LYS A 14 6.32 15.62 -1.64
C LYS A 14 5.71 15.53 -3.03
N GLU A 15 4.87 16.49 -3.37
CA GLU A 15 4.42 16.64 -4.75
C GLU A 15 5.57 17.23 -5.56
N ASP A 16 5.87 16.66 -6.73
CA ASP A 16 6.99 17.10 -7.59
C ASP A 16 6.80 18.54 -8.15
N HIS A 17 5.72 19.25 -7.78
CA HIS A 17 5.33 20.52 -8.38
C HIS A 17 5.05 21.70 -7.46
N ASP A 18 5.24 21.62 -6.14
CA ASP A 18 5.21 22.84 -5.32
C ASP A 18 6.16 22.79 -4.10
N PRO A 19 7.30 23.51 -4.14
CA PRO A 19 8.20 23.60 -3.01
C PRO A 19 7.68 24.47 -1.85
N GLU A 20 6.59 25.24 -2.02
CA GLU A 20 6.16 26.23 -1.02
C GLU A 20 4.95 25.84 -0.15
N GLU A 21 4.20 24.78 -0.47
CA GLU A 21 3.05 24.35 0.34
C GLU A 21 3.21 22.92 0.91
N LEU A 22 4.07 22.76 1.91
CA LEU A 22 3.94 21.65 2.86
C LEU A 22 3.12 22.11 4.07
N PRO A 23 1.98 21.47 4.41
CA PRO A 23 1.28 21.73 5.65
C PRO A 23 2.14 21.36 6.88
N THR A 24 2.74 22.39 7.47
CA THR A 24 2.73 22.72 8.91
C THR A 24 3.22 21.67 9.92
N SER A 25 4.39 21.97 10.51
CA SER A 25 4.93 21.47 11.79
C SER A 25 5.33 19.98 11.92
N GLN A 26 4.50 19.02 11.51
CA GLN A 26 4.80 17.58 11.65
C GLN A 26 6.06 17.19 10.86
N PHE A 27 6.15 17.70 9.63
CA PHE A 27 7.30 17.52 8.74
C PHE A 27 8.60 18.12 9.27
N ARG A 28 8.52 19.18 10.11
CA ARG A 28 9.70 19.83 10.70
C ARG A 28 10.35 18.97 11.79
N TYR A 29 9.57 18.13 12.47
CA TYR A 29 10.09 17.14 13.43
C TYR A 29 10.73 15.93 12.73
N TRP A 30 10.25 15.56 11.54
CA TRP A 30 10.77 14.42 10.76
C TRP A 30 11.95 14.78 9.84
N GLY A 31 12.15 16.07 9.55
CA GLY A 31 13.17 16.60 8.63
C GLY A 31 14.65 16.39 9.00
N GLY A 32 14.95 15.47 9.92
CA GLY A 32 16.32 15.07 10.29
C GLY A 32 16.58 13.56 10.29
N LEU A 33 15.59 12.72 10.00
CA LEU A 33 15.75 11.26 10.03
C LEU A 33 16.31 10.75 8.70
N ILE A 34 17.63 10.59 8.64
CA ILE A 34 18.31 9.87 7.56
C ILE A 34 17.73 8.44 7.50
N GLY A 35 16.98 8.13 6.45
CA GLY A 35 16.38 6.80 6.24
C GLY A 35 14.88 6.68 6.50
N GLY A 36 14.19 7.79 6.80
CA GLY A 36 12.73 7.84 6.96
C GLY A 36 12.22 7.52 8.37
N VAL A 37 10.91 7.57 8.53
CA VAL A 37 10.12 7.44 9.77
C VAL A 37 9.65 6.00 9.94
N ALA A 38 9.61 5.50 11.18
CA ALA A 38 9.11 4.14 11.48
C ALA A 38 7.61 4.13 11.79
N TRP A 39 6.98 2.95 11.78
CA TRP A 39 5.57 2.77 12.14
C TRP A 39 5.18 3.38 13.50
N ALA A 40 6.02 3.19 14.52
CA ALA A 40 5.76 3.70 15.87
C ALA A 40 5.64 5.23 15.93
N GLU A 41 6.40 5.94 15.08
CA GLU A 41 6.33 7.39 14.95
C GLU A 41 5.15 7.81 14.07
N LEU A 42 4.89 7.08 12.99
CA LEU A 42 3.79 7.34 12.08
C LEU A 42 2.42 7.25 12.78
N LEU A 43 2.22 6.23 13.61
CA LEU A 43 0.98 5.95 14.34
C LEU A 43 0.69 6.93 15.50
N GLN A 44 1.61 7.85 15.80
CA GLN A 44 1.32 8.98 16.69
C GLN A 44 0.30 9.94 16.05
N ASN A 45 0.24 9.96 14.72
CA ASN A 45 -0.76 10.71 13.97
C ASN A 45 -2.04 9.88 13.82
N PRO A 46 -3.23 10.44 14.16
CA PRO A 46 -4.48 9.69 14.09
C PRO A 46 -5.07 9.59 12.70
N PHE A 47 -4.60 10.40 11.73
CA PHE A 47 -5.05 10.35 10.35
C PHE A 47 -3.84 10.33 9.43
N VAL A 48 -3.60 9.16 8.86
CA VAL A 48 -2.43 8.89 8.02
C VAL A 48 -2.90 8.39 6.65
N VAL A 49 -2.27 8.86 5.59
CA VAL A 49 -2.38 8.29 4.25
C VAL A 49 -1.00 7.77 3.85
N VAL A 50 -0.94 6.47 3.54
CA VAL A 50 0.26 5.76 3.09
C VAL A 50 0.17 5.52 1.60
N LEU A 51 0.98 6.26 0.84
CA LEU A 51 1.11 6.12 -0.59
C LEU A 51 2.19 5.10 -0.94
N GLY A 52 1.93 4.24 -1.92
CA GLY A 52 2.95 3.32 -2.44
C GLY A 52 2.45 2.56 -3.65
N GLU A 53 3.37 2.19 -4.53
CA GLU A 53 3.04 1.46 -5.75
C GLU A 53 2.53 0.04 -5.49
N ALA A 54 1.92 -0.57 -6.50
CA ALA A 54 1.54 -1.98 -6.46
C ALA A 54 2.77 -2.86 -6.13
N GLY A 55 2.59 -3.87 -5.28
CA GLY A 55 3.67 -4.75 -4.84
C GLY A 55 4.65 -4.16 -3.83
N SER A 56 4.44 -2.92 -3.35
CA SER A 56 5.26 -2.30 -2.29
C SER A 56 5.08 -2.93 -0.90
N GLY A 57 4.01 -3.71 -0.69
CA GLY A 57 3.73 -4.44 0.56
C GLY A 57 2.77 -3.76 1.53
N LYS A 58 2.05 -2.69 1.14
CA LYS A 58 1.13 -1.95 2.02
C LYS A 58 0.14 -2.85 2.77
N THR A 59 -0.54 -3.75 2.06
CA THR A 59 -1.50 -4.72 2.63
C THR A 59 -0.89 -5.53 3.77
N SER A 60 0.25 -6.19 3.50
CA SER A 60 0.94 -7.01 4.49
C SER A 60 1.45 -6.21 5.69
N GLU A 61 1.88 -4.98 5.47
CA GLU A 61 2.26 -4.08 6.57
C GLU A 61 1.04 -3.70 7.44
N PHE A 62 -0.11 -3.42 6.82
CA PHE A 62 -1.34 -3.06 7.52
C PHE A 62 -1.85 -4.23 8.37
N GLU A 63 -1.93 -5.43 7.79
CA GLU A 63 -2.31 -6.66 8.50
C GLU A 63 -1.39 -6.91 9.70
N ALA A 64 -0.07 -6.79 9.51
CA ALA A 64 0.91 -6.95 10.58
C ALA A 64 0.77 -5.89 11.70
N GLN A 65 0.47 -4.64 11.35
CA GLN A 65 0.21 -3.61 12.37
C GLN A 65 -1.08 -3.88 13.16
N VAL A 66 -2.12 -4.40 12.51
CA VAL A 66 -3.35 -4.81 13.21
C VAL A 66 -3.05 -5.92 14.21
N GLU A 67 -2.32 -6.97 13.81
CA GLU A 67 -1.91 -8.04 14.72
C GLU A 67 -1.09 -7.49 15.90
N ARG A 68 -0.12 -6.61 15.63
CA ARG A 68 0.74 -6.02 16.66
C ARG A 68 -0.05 -5.18 17.67
N ILE A 69 -0.96 -4.33 17.21
CA ILE A 69 -1.78 -3.50 18.09
C ILE A 69 -2.75 -4.36 18.93
N ARG A 70 -3.27 -5.46 18.37
CA ARG A 70 -4.12 -6.40 19.11
C ARG A 70 -3.35 -7.18 20.17
N GLN A 71 -2.08 -7.51 19.93
CA GLN A 71 -1.21 -8.11 20.95
C GLN A 71 -1.07 -7.19 22.18
N ASP A 72 -1.06 -5.86 21.96
CA ASP A 72 -1.08 -4.84 23.01
C ASP A 72 -2.48 -4.62 23.64
N GLN A 73 -3.45 -5.50 23.38
CA GLN A 73 -4.83 -5.44 23.89
C GLN A 73 -5.57 -4.14 23.49
N ARG A 74 -5.23 -3.59 22.33
CA ARG A 74 -5.89 -2.42 21.75
C ARG A 74 -6.70 -2.82 20.53
N PHE A 75 -7.72 -2.01 20.23
CA PHE A 75 -8.57 -2.23 19.07
C PHE A 75 -7.87 -1.79 17.78
N ALA A 76 -7.75 -2.72 16.84
CA ALA A 76 -7.32 -2.43 15.49
C ALA A 76 -8.09 -3.29 14.50
N PHE A 77 -8.41 -2.74 13.33
CA PHE A 77 -9.20 -3.41 12.31
C PHE A 77 -8.55 -3.21 10.95
N PHE A 78 -8.50 -4.28 10.15
CA PHE A 78 -8.12 -4.22 8.75
C PHE A 78 -9.39 -4.24 7.90
N ILE A 79 -9.47 -3.36 6.92
CA ILE A 79 -10.63 -3.26 6.02
C ILE A 79 -10.12 -3.04 4.60
N ARG A 80 -10.66 -3.77 3.62
CA ARG A 80 -10.41 -3.48 2.21
C ARG A 80 -11.42 -2.47 1.71
N ALA A 81 -10.97 -1.51 0.92
CA ALA A 81 -11.85 -0.45 0.39
C ALA A 81 -12.97 -1.00 -0.51
N GLU A 82 -12.70 -2.07 -1.26
CA GLU A 82 -13.68 -2.74 -2.14
C GLU A 82 -14.86 -3.29 -1.35
N ASP A 83 -14.59 -4.04 -0.28
CA ASP A 83 -15.61 -4.60 0.61
C ASP A 83 -16.47 -3.50 1.24
N LEU A 84 -15.87 -2.33 1.53
CA LEU A 84 -16.63 -1.18 2.01
C LEU A 84 -17.57 -0.61 0.96
N VAL A 85 -17.17 -0.52 -0.31
CA VAL A 85 -17.98 0.15 -1.34
C VAL A 85 -19.20 -0.69 -1.71
N ASP A 86 -19.07 -2.00 -1.75
CA ASP A 86 -20.12 -2.90 -2.23
C ASP A 86 -21.07 -3.36 -1.11
N ASP A 87 -20.60 -3.48 0.14
CA ASP A 87 -21.38 -4.02 1.25
C ASP A 87 -21.69 -3.00 2.37
N ARG A 88 -22.38 -3.46 3.43
CA ARG A 88 -22.55 -2.70 4.69
C ARG A 88 -21.23 -2.73 5.46
N PHE A 89 -20.90 -1.67 6.22
CA PHE A 89 -19.64 -1.59 6.96
C PHE A 89 -19.37 -2.77 7.91
N SER A 90 -20.41 -3.35 8.53
CA SER A 90 -20.26 -4.58 9.32
C SER A 90 -19.75 -5.72 8.46
N ASP A 91 -20.28 -5.86 7.25
CA ASP A 91 -19.99 -6.96 6.34
C ASP A 91 -18.60 -6.82 5.69
N ALA A 92 -18.06 -5.59 5.63
CA ALA A 92 -16.70 -5.28 5.18
C ALA A 92 -15.61 -5.56 6.22
N VAL A 93 -16.00 -5.73 7.48
CA VAL A 93 -15.09 -6.17 8.55
C VAL A 93 -15.13 -7.69 8.60
N ASN A 94 -13.98 -8.33 8.83
CA ASN A 94 -13.90 -9.78 9.01
C ASN A 94 -14.98 -10.25 10.01
N PRO A 95 -15.83 -11.22 9.67
CA PRO A 95 -16.84 -11.77 10.57
C PRO A 95 -16.32 -12.09 11.98
N ASP A 96 -15.09 -12.58 12.08
CA ASP A 96 -14.44 -12.92 13.35
C ASP A 96 -14.19 -11.69 14.25
N ASP A 97 -14.18 -10.48 13.66
CA ASP A 97 -13.95 -9.22 14.35
C ASP A 97 -15.25 -8.49 14.72
N HIS A 98 -16.44 -8.99 14.35
CA HIS A 98 -17.72 -8.29 14.56
C HIS A 98 -18.01 -8.02 16.04
N GLU A 99 -17.81 -9.01 16.90
CA GLU A 99 -18.03 -8.86 18.35
C GLU A 99 -17.04 -7.85 18.95
N ILE A 100 -15.79 -7.88 18.50
CA ILE A 100 -14.73 -6.96 18.92
C ILE A 100 -15.04 -5.53 18.46
N LEU A 101 -15.56 -5.38 17.24
CA LEU A 101 -15.97 -4.11 16.67
C LEU A 101 -17.13 -3.48 17.45
N GLU A 102 -18.18 -4.24 17.74
CA GLU A 102 -19.31 -3.72 18.53
C GLU A 102 -18.91 -3.43 19.97
N THR A 103 -18.05 -4.26 20.58
CA THR A 103 -17.46 -3.99 21.91
C THR A 103 -16.72 -2.66 21.90
N TRP A 104 -15.86 -2.43 20.90
CA TRP A 104 -15.21 -1.14 20.75
C TRP A 104 -16.23 -0.03 20.54
N ARG A 105 -17.23 -0.22 19.67
CA ARG A 105 -18.22 0.78 19.22
C ARG A 105 -19.02 1.39 20.38
N TYR A 106 -19.46 0.57 21.33
CA TYR A 106 -20.18 1.02 22.53
C TYR A 106 -19.27 1.27 23.74
N GLY A 107 -17.98 1.05 23.60
CA GLY A 107 -16.97 1.40 24.58
C GLY A 107 -16.43 2.83 24.41
N ASN A 108 -15.43 3.16 25.24
CA ASN A 108 -14.78 4.49 25.24
C ASN A 108 -13.31 4.45 24.78
N ALA A 109 -12.80 3.28 24.37
CA ALA A 109 -11.41 3.12 23.93
C ALA A 109 -11.17 3.72 22.54
N GLU A 110 -9.92 4.04 22.19
CA GLU A 110 -9.59 4.34 20.79
C GLU A 110 -9.41 3.05 19.96
N ALA A 111 -9.65 3.13 18.66
CA ALA A 111 -9.26 2.09 17.70
C ALA A 111 -8.49 2.65 16.51
N VAL A 112 -7.67 1.81 15.89
CA VAL A 112 -6.97 2.12 14.64
C VAL A 112 -7.58 1.30 13.50
N PHE A 113 -8.07 1.99 12.47
CA PHE A 113 -8.61 1.39 11.26
C PHE A 113 -7.58 1.51 10.14
N PHE A 114 -7.09 0.36 9.69
CA PHE A 114 -6.23 0.23 8.53
C PHE A 114 -7.11 -0.06 7.32
N VAL A 115 -7.23 0.91 6.41
CA VAL A 115 -8.10 0.81 5.24
C VAL A 115 -7.22 0.68 4.00
N ASP A 116 -7.22 -0.51 3.41
CA ASP A 116 -6.39 -0.83 2.26
C ASP A 116 -7.16 -0.60 0.96
N ALA A 117 -6.82 0.46 0.24
CA ALA A 117 -7.44 0.75 -1.06
C ALA A 117 -6.71 0.00 -2.18
N VAL A 118 -6.73 -1.34 -2.13
CA VAL A 118 -6.13 -2.16 -3.18
C VAL A 118 -7.18 -2.46 -4.27
N ASP A 119 -6.96 -1.78 -5.39
CA ASP A 119 -7.28 -2.10 -6.79
C ASP A 119 -8.39 -1.35 -7.56
N GLU A 120 -8.11 -1.31 -8.86
CA GLU A 120 -8.56 -0.41 -9.92
C GLU A 120 -10.01 -0.64 -10.39
N ALA A 121 -10.88 0.29 -10.05
CA ALA A 121 -11.94 0.71 -10.97
C ALA A 121 -12.28 2.18 -10.71
N LYS A 122 -11.42 3.10 -11.18
CA LYS A 122 -11.93 4.42 -11.58
C LYS A 122 -12.84 4.19 -12.78
N ILE A 123 -14.09 3.81 -12.52
CA ILE A 123 -15.15 4.01 -13.51
C ILE A 123 -15.25 5.53 -13.64
N ALA A 124 -14.73 6.05 -14.74
CA ALA A 124 -14.92 7.43 -15.15
C ALA A 124 -16.42 7.76 -14.97
N HIS A 125 -16.72 8.86 -14.26
CA HIS A 125 -18.06 9.38 -13.95
C HIS A 125 -18.67 9.07 -12.57
N GLN A 126 -17.96 8.44 -11.61
CA GLN A 126 -18.41 8.37 -10.21
C GLN A 126 -17.44 9.07 -9.25
N ALA A 127 -17.94 9.49 -8.07
CA ALA A 127 -17.09 9.95 -6.97
C ALA A 127 -15.96 8.93 -6.72
N SER A 128 -14.75 9.42 -6.38
CA SER A 128 -13.60 8.55 -6.19
C SER A 128 -13.93 7.46 -5.16
N VAL A 129 -13.42 6.25 -5.36
CA VAL A 129 -13.55 5.14 -4.39
C VAL A 129 -13.17 5.62 -2.98
N PHE A 130 -12.16 6.49 -2.90
CA PHE A 130 -11.72 7.16 -1.68
C PHE A 130 -12.84 7.96 -0.99
N ASP A 131 -13.56 8.83 -1.70
CA ASP A 131 -14.68 9.61 -1.13
C ASP A 131 -15.83 8.70 -0.65
N LYS A 132 -16.15 7.65 -1.41
CA LYS A 132 -17.19 6.67 -1.03
C LYS A 132 -16.82 5.95 0.28
N VAL A 133 -15.57 5.49 0.39
CA VAL A 133 -15.02 4.84 1.58
C VAL A 133 -15.13 5.78 2.78
N LEU A 134 -14.63 7.01 2.67
CA LEU A 134 -14.70 8.00 3.75
C LEU A 134 -16.14 8.32 4.16
N THR A 135 -17.05 8.43 3.19
CA THR A 135 -18.47 8.67 3.44
C THR A 135 -19.12 7.53 4.22
N LYS A 136 -18.83 6.28 3.86
CA LYS A 136 -19.33 5.09 4.58
C LYS A 136 -18.74 4.98 5.98
N LEU A 137 -17.41 5.09 6.12
CA LEU A 137 -16.74 5.10 7.43
C LEU A 137 -17.36 6.14 8.38
N ARG A 138 -17.62 7.36 7.88
CA ARG A 138 -18.26 8.42 8.67
C ARG A 138 -19.69 8.05 9.08
N GLY A 139 -20.48 7.50 8.16
CA GLY A 139 -21.87 7.16 8.39
C GLY A 139 -22.01 6.04 9.42
N ASP A 140 -21.27 4.96 9.21
CA ASP A 140 -21.44 3.72 9.98
C ASP A 140 -20.80 3.81 11.36
N LEU A 141 -19.69 4.55 11.50
CA LEU A 141 -19.09 4.78 12.81
C LEU A 141 -19.85 5.83 13.66
N ALA A 142 -20.81 6.56 13.10
CA ALA A 142 -21.64 7.55 13.80
C ALA A 142 -20.81 8.42 14.77
N ASP A 143 -21.10 8.44 16.07
CA ASP A 143 -20.36 9.25 17.07
C ASP A 143 -19.03 8.60 17.51
N ALA A 144 -18.90 7.28 17.34
CA ALA A 144 -17.66 6.56 17.64
C ALA A 144 -16.48 6.97 16.74
N LYS A 145 -16.75 7.63 15.60
CA LYS A 145 -15.72 8.16 14.70
C LYS A 145 -14.73 9.13 15.38
N SER A 146 -15.14 9.80 16.45
CA SER A 146 -14.26 10.68 17.24
C SER A 146 -13.13 9.90 17.93
N ARG A 147 -13.35 8.62 18.22
CA ARG A 147 -12.41 7.68 18.87
C ARG A 147 -11.59 6.87 17.87
N ALA A 148 -11.89 7.02 16.58
CA ALA A 148 -11.25 6.28 15.51
C ALA A 148 -10.02 7.04 15.00
N ARG A 149 -8.94 6.29 14.79
CA ARG A 149 -7.75 6.68 14.03
C ARG A 149 -7.79 5.94 12.70
N PHE A 150 -7.39 6.58 11.61
CA PHE A 150 -7.42 6.00 10.27
C PHE A 150 -6.03 6.03 9.65
N VAL A 151 -5.61 4.88 9.14
CA VAL A 151 -4.42 4.71 8.29
C VAL A 151 -4.93 4.18 6.96
N ILE A 152 -4.91 5.01 5.92
CA ILE A 152 -5.47 4.66 4.61
C ILE A 152 -4.34 4.46 3.62
N SER A 153 -4.36 3.34 2.90
CA SER A 153 -3.41 3.00 1.86
C SER A 153 -3.95 3.44 0.49
N CYS A 154 -3.09 3.96 -0.39
CA CYS A 154 -3.44 4.26 -1.79
C CYS A 154 -2.22 4.12 -2.71
N ARG A 155 -2.43 4.00 -4.02
CA ARG A 155 -1.34 4.11 -5.01
C ARG A 155 -1.00 5.58 -5.24
N VAL A 156 0.27 5.85 -5.51
CA VAL A 156 0.72 7.21 -5.82
C VAL A 156 0.00 7.74 -7.06
N SER A 157 -0.14 6.90 -8.11
CA SER A 157 -0.85 7.23 -9.35
C SER A 157 -2.34 7.53 -9.18
N ASP A 158 -2.96 7.01 -8.12
CA ASP A 158 -4.40 7.14 -7.91
C ASP A 158 -4.77 8.36 -7.06
N TRP A 159 -3.81 8.86 -6.28
CA TRP A 159 -3.97 10.00 -5.39
C TRP A 159 -3.96 11.31 -6.16
N ASN A 160 -5.04 12.09 -6.04
CA ASN A 160 -5.10 13.48 -6.47
C ASN A 160 -4.67 14.39 -5.29
N PRO A 161 -3.50 15.04 -5.34
CA PRO A 161 -2.96 15.80 -4.22
C PRO A 161 -3.84 16.96 -3.75
N HIS A 162 -4.69 17.49 -4.63
CA HIS A 162 -5.63 18.54 -4.27
C HIS A 162 -6.97 17.96 -3.82
N ALA A 163 -7.68 17.26 -4.71
CA ALA A 163 -9.06 16.84 -4.48
C ALA A 163 -9.19 15.79 -3.35
N ASP A 164 -8.33 14.78 -3.32
CA ASP A 164 -8.38 13.74 -2.29
C ASP A 164 -7.91 14.28 -0.94
N LEU A 165 -6.89 15.15 -0.92
CA LEU A 165 -6.44 15.82 0.30
C LEU A 165 -7.55 16.69 0.91
N GLN A 166 -8.23 17.51 0.11
CA GLN A 166 -9.35 18.32 0.59
C GLN A 166 -10.51 17.45 1.09
N THR A 167 -10.81 16.37 0.40
CA THR A 167 -11.83 15.39 0.82
C THR A 167 -11.46 14.77 2.17
N PHE A 168 -10.19 14.41 2.35
CA PHE A 168 -9.70 13.85 3.60
C PHE A 168 -9.68 14.87 4.75
N LYS A 169 -9.26 16.13 4.51
CA LYS A 169 -9.37 17.20 5.51
C LYS A 169 -10.82 17.43 5.96
N ALA A 170 -11.77 17.44 5.01
CA ALA A 170 -13.19 17.56 5.33
C ALA A 170 -13.71 16.35 6.14
N PHE A 171 -13.22 15.15 5.86
CA PHE A 171 -13.51 13.96 6.67
C PHE A 171 -12.95 14.08 8.09
N ILE A 172 -11.69 14.53 8.24
CA ILE A 172 -11.03 14.73 9.54
C ILE A 172 -11.83 15.71 10.40
N GLY A 173 -12.17 16.89 9.86
CA GLY A 173 -12.93 17.90 10.61
C GLY A 173 -14.31 17.43 11.07
N ARG A 174 -14.89 16.43 10.40
CA ARG A 174 -16.15 15.78 10.82
C ARG A 174 -15.94 14.67 11.84
N CYS A 175 -14.76 14.03 11.88
CA CYS A 175 -14.43 13.01 12.86
C CYS A 175 -13.96 13.63 14.17
N ARG A 176 -13.05 14.60 14.08
CA ARG A 176 -12.48 15.34 15.20
C ARG A 176 -12.50 16.84 14.85
N PRO A 177 -13.56 17.57 15.27
CA PRO A 177 -13.60 19.02 15.15
C PRO A 177 -12.38 19.67 15.79
N ALA A 178 -11.98 20.83 15.28
CA ALA A 178 -10.81 21.54 15.80
C ALA A 178 -10.95 21.86 17.29
N GLU A 179 -10.00 21.38 18.10
CA GLU A 179 -9.84 21.80 19.49
C GLU A 179 -8.96 23.06 19.52
N ASP A 180 -9.35 24.06 20.32
CA ASP A 180 -8.63 25.34 20.45
C ASP A 180 -8.32 26.07 19.13
N GLY A 181 -9.19 25.88 18.13
CA GLY A 181 -9.05 26.51 16.81
C GLY A 181 -7.96 25.90 15.92
N LYS A 182 -7.33 24.78 16.33
CA LYS A 182 -6.36 24.06 15.50
C LYS A 182 -7.00 22.82 14.90
N ALA A 183 -7.25 22.88 13.60
CA ALA A 183 -7.68 21.71 12.84
C ALA A 183 -6.57 20.65 12.83
N GLN A 184 -6.96 19.39 12.92
CA GLN A 184 -6.04 18.29 12.78
C GLN A 184 -5.65 18.12 11.30
N GLU A 185 -4.35 18.17 11.02
CA GLU A 185 -3.83 18.00 9.66
C GLU A 185 -3.57 16.51 9.37
N PRO A 186 -3.92 16.03 8.16
CA PRO A 186 -3.58 14.68 7.72
C PRO A 186 -2.07 14.51 7.57
N CYS A 187 -1.58 13.35 7.96
CA CYS A 187 -0.20 12.95 7.74
C CYS A 187 -0.09 12.15 6.43
N LEU A 188 0.49 12.74 5.40
CA LEU A 188 0.65 12.10 4.09
C LEU A 188 2.10 11.62 3.90
N VAL A 189 2.27 10.31 3.69
CA VAL A 189 3.59 9.68 3.57
C VAL A 189 3.67 8.72 2.40
N THR A 190 4.87 8.51 1.88
CA THR A 190 5.18 7.45 0.93
C THR A 190 5.92 6.32 1.65
N LEU A 191 5.49 5.08 1.44
CA LEU A 191 6.21 3.89 1.85
C LEU A 191 7.49 3.75 1.01
N LEU A 192 8.65 3.81 1.66
CA LEU A 192 9.94 3.73 0.98
C LEU A 192 10.16 2.34 0.36
N PRO A 193 10.88 2.30 -0.78
CA PRO A 193 11.38 1.04 -1.33
C PRO A 193 12.31 0.34 -0.33
N LEU A 194 12.46 -0.97 -0.50
CA LEU A 194 13.51 -1.72 0.18
C LEU A 194 14.87 -1.21 -0.29
N ASP A 195 15.73 -0.87 0.64
CA ASP A 195 17.16 -0.73 0.36
C ASP A 195 17.82 -2.12 0.24
N ALA A 196 19.09 -2.14 -0.16
CA ALA A 196 19.84 -3.38 -0.34
C ALA A 196 19.92 -4.23 0.94
N LYS A 197 19.95 -3.62 2.13
CA LYS A 197 20.00 -4.33 3.40
C LYS A 197 18.66 -5.01 3.69
N ARG A 198 17.54 -4.30 3.51
CA ARG A 198 16.19 -4.85 3.68
C ARG A 198 15.86 -5.91 2.64
N ALA A 199 16.26 -5.71 1.38
CA ALA A 199 16.12 -6.71 0.33
C ALA A 199 16.91 -8.00 0.64
N ARG A 200 18.16 -7.87 1.13
CA ARG A 200 18.96 -8.99 1.60
C ARG A 200 18.30 -9.73 2.77
N ASN A 201 17.84 -9.00 3.78
CA ASN A 201 17.14 -9.59 4.93
C ASN A 201 15.87 -10.33 4.51
N PHE A 202 15.13 -9.76 3.56
CA PHE A 202 13.94 -10.40 3.02
C PHE A 202 14.30 -11.69 2.28
N ALA A 203 15.31 -11.66 1.39
CA ALA A 203 15.79 -12.86 0.71
C ALA A 203 16.26 -13.96 1.68
N ALA A 204 16.95 -13.59 2.77
CA ALA A 204 17.34 -14.52 3.83
C ALA A 204 16.11 -15.18 4.48
N ALA A 205 15.12 -14.38 4.86
CA ALA A 205 13.88 -14.85 5.48
C ALA A 205 13.04 -15.71 4.51
N LEU A 206 13.15 -15.44 3.21
CA LEU A 206 12.58 -16.28 2.16
C LEU A 206 13.37 -17.58 1.92
N GLY A 207 14.49 -17.81 2.61
CA GLY A 207 15.26 -19.05 2.57
C GLY A 207 16.33 -19.12 1.50
N VAL A 208 16.90 -17.99 1.07
CA VAL A 208 18.13 -17.98 0.27
C VAL A 208 19.33 -18.35 1.16
N ALA A 209 20.04 -19.41 0.79
CA ALA A 209 21.16 -19.92 1.59
C ALA A 209 22.38 -18.98 1.60
N ASN A 210 22.75 -18.42 0.44
CA ASN A 210 23.85 -17.48 0.30
C ASN A 210 23.31 -16.14 -0.23
N THR A 211 22.93 -15.25 0.69
CA THR A 211 22.34 -13.96 0.31
C THR A 211 23.32 -13.00 -0.33
N ASP A 212 24.63 -13.11 -0.04
CA ASP A 212 25.62 -12.23 -0.66
C ASP A 212 25.83 -12.59 -2.13
N GLU A 213 25.86 -13.88 -2.45
CA GLU A 213 25.90 -14.36 -3.83
C GLU A 213 24.64 -13.96 -4.60
N PHE A 214 23.46 -14.12 -3.99
CA PHE A 214 22.20 -13.67 -4.56
C PHE A 214 22.22 -12.16 -4.86
N MET A 215 22.59 -11.31 -3.90
CA MET A 215 22.63 -9.86 -4.09
C MET A 215 23.69 -9.44 -5.13
N ALA A 216 24.83 -10.14 -5.17
CA ALA A 216 25.84 -9.92 -6.20
C ALA A 216 25.30 -10.27 -7.60
N ALA A 217 24.57 -11.39 -7.73
CA ALA A 217 23.96 -11.78 -8.98
C ALA A 217 22.87 -10.80 -9.44
N VAL A 218 22.03 -10.30 -8.52
CA VAL A 218 21.04 -9.23 -8.80
C VAL A 218 21.74 -7.99 -9.36
N HIS A 219 22.84 -7.56 -8.74
CA HIS A 219 23.61 -6.41 -9.19
C HIS A 219 24.24 -6.65 -10.57
N GLN A 220 24.89 -7.79 -10.78
CA GLN A 220 25.54 -8.15 -12.05
C GLN A 220 24.54 -8.25 -13.22
N ALA A 221 23.33 -8.74 -12.97
CA ALA A 221 22.26 -8.83 -13.95
C ALA A 221 21.54 -7.48 -14.22
N GLY A 222 21.90 -6.41 -13.52
CA GLY A 222 21.25 -5.10 -13.65
C GLY A 222 19.83 -5.05 -13.05
N LEU A 223 19.51 -5.96 -12.13
CA LEU A 223 18.17 -6.12 -11.54
C LEU A 223 17.95 -5.28 -10.28
N GLY A 224 18.85 -4.34 -9.97
CA GLY A 224 18.81 -3.56 -8.72
C GLY A 224 17.47 -2.88 -8.46
N ALA A 225 16.86 -2.27 -9.49
CA ALA A 225 15.55 -1.62 -9.38
C ALA A 225 14.42 -2.61 -8.98
N TYR A 226 14.55 -3.89 -9.36
CA TYR A 226 13.59 -4.96 -9.05
C TYR A 226 13.83 -5.60 -7.68
N SER A 227 14.90 -5.22 -6.97
CA SER A 227 15.11 -5.62 -5.57
C SER A 227 14.49 -4.64 -4.56
N SER A 228 13.79 -3.62 -5.05
CA SER A 228 13.26 -2.52 -4.24
C SER A 228 11.82 -2.73 -3.75
N ARG A 229 11.10 -3.71 -4.29
CA ARG A 229 9.72 -4.03 -3.91
C ARG A 229 9.64 -5.46 -3.39
N PRO A 230 8.94 -5.73 -2.27
CA PRO A 230 8.80 -7.08 -1.74
C PRO A 230 8.33 -8.10 -2.79
N ARG A 231 7.27 -7.81 -3.55
CA ARG A 231 6.74 -8.75 -4.56
C ARG A 231 7.76 -9.11 -5.64
N ASP A 232 8.61 -8.16 -6.03
CA ASP A 232 9.65 -8.41 -7.02
C ASP A 232 10.81 -9.23 -6.41
N VAL A 233 11.16 -8.98 -5.15
CA VAL A 233 12.15 -9.79 -4.40
C VAL A 233 11.67 -11.24 -4.23
N GLU A 234 10.40 -11.46 -3.92
CA GLU A 234 9.80 -12.82 -3.84
C GLU A 234 9.99 -13.58 -5.15
N TRP A 235 9.69 -12.92 -6.28
CA TRP A 235 9.90 -13.52 -7.60
C TRP A 235 11.38 -13.80 -7.88
N LEU A 236 12.28 -12.86 -7.58
CA LEU A 236 13.72 -13.05 -7.74
C LEU A 236 14.23 -14.23 -6.91
N VAL A 237 13.75 -14.40 -5.68
CA VAL A 237 14.12 -15.52 -4.82
C VAL A 237 13.58 -16.84 -5.37
N ALA A 238 12.34 -16.89 -5.84
CA ALA A 238 11.77 -18.08 -6.48
C ALA A 238 12.60 -18.48 -7.72
N PHE A 239 12.90 -17.51 -8.60
CA PHE A 239 13.72 -17.75 -9.79
C PHE A 239 15.13 -18.23 -9.43
N TRP A 240 15.76 -17.61 -8.42
CA TRP A 240 17.08 -17.99 -7.93
C TRP A 240 17.12 -19.42 -7.39
N LYS A 241 16.10 -19.81 -6.62
CA LYS A 241 16.01 -21.17 -6.07
C LYS A 241 15.83 -22.22 -7.16
N GLU A 242 15.17 -21.89 -8.26
CA GLU A 242 14.94 -22.81 -9.37
C GLU A 242 16.14 -22.88 -10.33
N LYS A 243 16.72 -21.73 -10.69
CA LYS A 243 17.73 -21.63 -11.76
C LYS A 243 19.16 -21.46 -11.26
N HIS A 244 19.35 -21.09 -9.99
CA HIS A 244 20.65 -20.81 -9.35
C HIS A 244 21.53 -19.77 -10.08
N ARG A 245 20.93 -18.96 -10.94
CA ARG A 245 21.57 -17.87 -11.67
C ARG A 245 20.51 -16.91 -12.18
N PHE A 246 20.89 -15.66 -12.45
CA PHE A 246 20.06 -14.74 -13.23
C PHE A 246 20.54 -14.69 -14.68
N GLY A 247 19.60 -14.49 -15.60
CA GLY A 247 19.90 -14.18 -17.00
C GLY A 247 20.20 -12.68 -17.18
N SER A 248 20.29 -12.27 -18.44
CA SER A 248 20.27 -10.85 -18.80
C SER A 248 18.96 -10.18 -18.35
N LEU A 249 18.98 -8.85 -18.21
CA LEU A 249 17.78 -8.07 -17.86
C LEU A 249 16.58 -8.40 -18.76
N THR A 250 16.80 -8.56 -20.07
CA THR A 250 15.75 -8.89 -21.04
C THR A 250 15.13 -10.26 -20.75
N GLU A 251 15.96 -11.30 -20.58
CA GLU A 251 15.48 -12.66 -20.27
C GLU A 251 14.69 -12.68 -18.95
N MET A 252 15.16 -11.91 -17.97
CA MET A 252 14.51 -11.79 -16.67
C MET A 252 13.16 -11.09 -16.77
N LEU A 253 13.06 -10.02 -17.56
CA LEU A 253 11.80 -9.33 -17.80
C LEU A 253 10.79 -10.20 -18.53
N GLU A 254 11.23 -10.89 -19.59
CA GLU A 254 10.38 -11.84 -20.34
C GLU A 254 9.85 -12.96 -19.43
N ALA A 255 10.73 -13.53 -18.59
CA ALA A 255 10.33 -14.55 -17.62
C ALA A 255 9.34 -14.01 -16.57
N ASN A 256 9.54 -12.78 -16.08
CA ASN A 256 8.64 -12.15 -15.12
C ASN A 256 7.25 -11.88 -15.72
N ILE A 257 7.20 -11.33 -16.93
CA ILE A 257 5.96 -11.07 -17.65
C ILE A 257 5.23 -12.39 -17.90
N ALA A 258 5.92 -13.42 -18.40
CA ALA A 258 5.34 -14.72 -18.65
C ALA A 258 4.78 -15.37 -17.37
N ALA A 259 5.47 -15.22 -16.23
CA ALA A 259 5.00 -15.73 -14.94
C ALA A 259 3.73 -14.99 -14.48
N ARG A 260 3.72 -13.66 -14.52
CA ARG A 260 2.56 -12.84 -14.12
C ARG A 260 1.33 -13.09 -14.99
N LEU A 261 1.52 -13.25 -16.31
CA LEU A 261 0.42 -13.59 -17.22
C LEU A 261 -0.19 -14.96 -16.91
N ARG A 262 0.63 -15.95 -16.51
CA ARG A 262 0.11 -17.24 -16.07
C ARG A 262 -0.67 -17.13 -14.77
N GLU A 263 -0.10 -16.47 -13.75
CA GLU A 263 -0.78 -16.26 -12.46
C GLU A 263 -2.12 -15.55 -12.65
N GLU A 264 -2.14 -14.48 -13.45
CA GLU A 264 -3.37 -13.73 -13.71
C GLU A 264 -4.39 -14.56 -14.50
N ASN A 265 -3.96 -15.33 -15.50
CA ASN A 265 -4.85 -16.24 -16.23
C ASN A 265 -5.40 -17.36 -15.33
N GLU A 266 -4.59 -17.91 -14.43
CA GLU A 266 -5.02 -18.94 -13.47
C GLU A 266 -6.02 -18.36 -12.45
N GLN A 267 -5.73 -17.18 -11.90
CA GLN A 267 -6.65 -16.46 -11.00
C GLN A 267 -7.94 -16.06 -11.69
N ARG A 268 -7.88 -15.60 -12.95
CA ARG A 268 -9.07 -15.31 -13.78
C ARG A 268 -9.86 -16.56 -14.09
N THR A 269 -9.22 -17.66 -14.45
CA THR A 269 -9.89 -18.95 -14.70
C THR A 269 -10.56 -19.48 -13.43
N ALA A 270 -9.95 -19.26 -12.27
CA ALA A 270 -10.52 -19.60 -10.97
C ALA A 270 -11.69 -18.69 -10.55
N ARG A 271 -11.68 -17.41 -10.97
CA ARG A 271 -12.70 -16.41 -10.62
C ARG A 271 -13.85 -16.32 -11.63
N ASP A 272 -13.60 -16.57 -12.92
CA ASP A 272 -14.55 -16.39 -14.02
C ASP A 272 -14.21 -17.28 -15.25
N PRO A 273 -14.75 -18.50 -15.36
CA PRO A 273 -14.38 -19.48 -16.39
C PRO A 273 -14.84 -19.17 -17.83
N LEU A 274 -15.33 -17.95 -18.15
CA LEU A 274 -15.90 -17.64 -19.48
C LEU A 274 -15.52 -16.24 -20.02
N SER A 275 -14.43 -16.14 -20.81
CA SER A 275 -14.40 -15.62 -22.20
C SER A 275 -13.04 -15.02 -22.62
N PRO A 276 -12.42 -15.48 -23.74
CA PRO A 276 -11.11 -15.02 -24.22
C PRO A 276 -11.04 -13.56 -24.75
N ASP A 277 -12.17 -12.92 -25.03
CA ASP A 277 -12.19 -11.66 -25.81
C ASP A 277 -11.64 -10.43 -25.06
N ARG A 278 -11.59 -10.46 -23.72
CA ARG A 278 -10.99 -9.38 -22.91
C ARG A 278 -9.46 -9.46 -22.81
N ALA A 279 -8.84 -10.55 -23.27
CA ALA A 279 -7.38 -10.73 -23.23
C ALA A 279 -6.62 -9.82 -24.24
N ARG A 280 -7.26 -9.42 -25.34
CA ARG A 280 -6.63 -8.59 -26.38
C ARG A 280 -6.37 -7.16 -25.92
N THR A 281 -7.32 -6.54 -25.22
CA THR A 281 -7.23 -5.12 -24.85
C THR A 281 -6.12 -4.83 -23.83
N GLY A 282 -5.85 -5.76 -22.90
CA GLY A 282 -4.75 -5.64 -21.94
C GLY A 282 -3.37 -5.82 -22.58
N THR A 283 -3.28 -6.68 -23.60
CA THR A 283 -2.04 -6.93 -24.35
C THR A 283 -1.64 -5.71 -25.20
N GLU A 284 -2.62 -5.04 -25.82
CA GLU A 284 -2.42 -3.82 -26.62
C GLU A 284 -1.95 -2.61 -25.79
N ALA A 285 -2.41 -2.51 -24.52
CA ALA A 285 -1.95 -1.46 -23.60
C ALA A 285 -0.48 -1.66 -23.19
N LEU A 286 -0.06 -2.91 -23.00
CA LEU A 286 1.33 -3.26 -22.68
C LEU A 286 2.26 -3.09 -23.89
N GLU A 287 1.83 -3.46 -25.10
CA GLU A 287 2.58 -3.19 -26.33
C GLU A 287 2.81 -1.68 -26.55
N ARG A 288 1.81 -0.84 -26.28
CA ARG A 288 1.98 0.62 -26.32
C ARG A 288 2.99 1.14 -25.31
N PHE A 289 3.04 0.56 -24.12
CA PHE A 289 4.04 0.91 -23.10
C PHE A 289 5.47 0.55 -23.54
N LEU A 290 5.64 -0.62 -24.18
CA LEU A 290 6.92 -1.08 -24.71
C LEU A 290 7.43 -0.23 -25.89
N ILE A 291 6.52 0.19 -26.80
CA ILE A 291 6.87 1.05 -27.94
C ILE A 291 7.38 2.43 -27.46
N ASN A 292 6.75 3.00 -26.43
CA ASN A 292 7.19 4.30 -25.88
C ASN A 292 8.54 4.22 -25.15
N LEU A 293 8.83 3.12 -24.45
CA LEU A 293 10.13 2.91 -23.80
C LEU A 293 11.28 2.69 -24.82
N GLY A 294 10.97 2.17 -26.01
CA GLY A 294 11.93 2.04 -27.10
C GLY A 294 12.31 3.37 -27.76
N HIS A 295 11.39 4.36 -27.80
CA HIS A 295 11.65 5.65 -28.45
C HIS A 295 12.39 6.66 -27.57
N SER A 296 12.27 6.60 -26.24
CA SER A 296 13.03 7.49 -25.33
C SER A 296 14.53 7.15 -25.19
N ARG A 297 15.04 6.14 -25.91
CA ARG A 297 16.47 5.81 -25.97
C ARG A 297 17.14 6.11 -27.32
N MET A 298 16.44 6.75 -28.26
CA MET A 298 16.98 7.18 -29.56
C MET A 298 16.89 8.69 -29.83
N SER A 299 16.72 9.52 -28.78
CA SER A 299 16.83 10.99 -28.88
C SER A 299 17.86 11.53 -27.91
#